data_AF-A0A973HMJ5-F1
#
_entry.id   AF-A0A973HMJ5-F1
#
_cell.length_a   1.000
_cell.length_b   1.000
_cell.length_c   1.000
_cell.angle_alpha   90.00
_cell.angle_beta   90.00
_cell.angle_gamma   90.00
#
_symmetry.space_group_name_H-M   'P 1'
#
loop_
_entity.id
_entity.type
_entity.pdbx_description
1 polymer ?
#
loop_
_entity_poly.entity_id
_entity_poly.type
_entity_poly.pdbx_seq_one_letter_code
_entity_poly.pdbx_strand_id
1 'polypeptide(L)'
;MLEKPPIKRLYFIGDVHARHSKLITLLEHLDFDVTEPNSSANDGKLVFIGDLIDSVPNCDGDHLALLNQVESLVKSNHAFCLLGNHEFNAIGWATQKVDGNWARPHTENNKIQHHAFLEAVTEGSKEHGRWVTWFKSLPLFVDFESVRAIHACWDEQVIESIKPYLNPDNSLKEAHWLDAFDETHELFTLCEILLKGPERLAEIPFKDKTGKIRTQERIKW
;
A
#
# COMPACT_ATOMS: atom_id res chain seq x y z
N MET A 1 13.33 17.97 -28.52
CA MET A 1 12.67 17.43 -27.31
C MET A 1 13.57 17.80 -26.15
N LEU A 2 13.09 18.62 -25.21
CA LEU A 2 13.88 18.98 -24.03
C LEU A 2 13.99 17.71 -23.17
N GLU A 3 15.22 17.25 -22.92
CA GLU A 3 15.47 16.15 -22.00
C GLU A 3 14.96 16.55 -20.61
N LYS A 4 14.15 15.69 -19.99
CA LYS A 4 13.73 15.90 -18.60
C LYS A 4 14.98 15.94 -17.73
N PRO A 5 15.12 16.90 -16.80
CA PRO A 5 16.28 16.96 -15.91
C PRO A 5 16.41 15.64 -15.14
N PRO A 6 17.65 15.18 -14.85
CA PRO A 6 17.86 13.98 -14.06
C PRO A 6 17.23 14.15 -12.67
N ILE A 7 16.58 13.10 -12.16
CA ILE A 7 16.01 13.09 -10.81
C ILE A 7 17.15 13.32 -9.82
N LYS A 8 17.09 14.41 -9.07
CA LYS A 8 18.10 14.75 -8.05
C LYS A 8 17.67 14.41 -6.64
N ARG A 9 16.36 14.27 -6.40
CA ARG A 9 15.83 14.08 -5.04
C ARG A 9 14.63 13.14 -5.01
N LEU A 10 14.60 12.30 -3.98
CA LEU A 10 13.46 11.46 -3.64
C LEU A 10 12.92 11.89 -2.28
N TYR A 11 11.60 12.03 -2.20
CA TYR A 11 10.86 12.36 -0.97
C TYR A 11 10.02 11.15 -0.57
N PHE A 12 10.46 10.45 0.47
CA PHE A 12 9.76 9.26 0.97
C PHE A 12 8.63 9.67 1.92
N ILE A 13 7.42 9.21 1.64
CA ILE A 13 6.20 9.52 2.40
C ILE A 13 5.66 8.20 2.94
N GLY A 14 5.63 8.09 4.28
CA GLY A 14 5.04 6.94 4.97
C GLY A 14 3.50 6.96 4.97
N ASP A 15 2.91 6.16 5.85
CA ASP A 15 1.47 5.93 5.93
C ASP A 15 0.66 7.24 5.97
N VAL A 16 -0.29 7.35 5.05
CA VAL A 16 -1.10 8.57 4.90
C VAL A 16 -2.51 8.38 5.47
N HIS A 17 -3.10 7.18 5.33
CA HIS A 17 -4.39 6.81 5.92
C HIS A 17 -5.49 7.88 5.73
N ALA A 18 -5.75 8.22 4.47
CA ALA A 18 -6.74 9.20 4.04
C ALA A 18 -6.53 10.63 4.56
N ARG A 19 -5.38 10.95 5.17
CA ARG A 19 -5.07 12.30 5.66
C ARG A 19 -4.64 13.25 4.53
N HIS A 20 -5.53 13.45 3.55
CA HIS A 20 -5.30 14.30 2.39
C HIS A 20 -4.83 15.72 2.77
N SER A 21 -5.46 16.34 3.78
CA SER A 21 -5.05 17.68 4.25
C SER A 21 -3.61 17.72 4.75
N LYS A 22 -3.14 16.68 5.44
CA LYS A 22 -1.74 16.59 5.89
C LYS A 22 -0.79 16.40 4.70
N LEU A 23 -1.19 15.64 3.69
CA LEU A 23 -0.41 15.51 2.46
C LEU A 23 -0.27 16.87 1.77
N ILE A 24 -1.35 17.63 1.63
CA ILE A 24 -1.29 19.00 1.06
C ILE A 24 -0.29 19.86 1.83
N THR A 25 -0.40 19.94 3.16
CA THR A 25 0.53 20.73 3.99
C THR A 25 1.98 20.26 3.84
N LEU A 26 2.21 18.96 3.69
CA LEU A 26 3.55 18.43 3.43
C LEU A 26 4.07 18.87 2.06
N LEU A 27 3.26 18.77 1.00
CA LEU A 27 3.65 19.17 -0.34
C LEU A 27 3.95 20.67 -0.43
N GLU A 28 3.15 21.51 0.23
CA GLU A 28 3.43 22.95 0.38
C GLU A 28 4.77 23.19 1.08
N HIS A 29 5.05 22.48 2.17
CA HIS A 29 6.32 22.62 2.88
C HIS A 29 7.54 22.21 2.05
N LEU A 30 7.38 21.20 1.19
CA LEU A 30 8.41 20.74 0.27
C LEU A 30 8.57 21.63 -0.97
N ASP A 31 7.69 22.63 -1.16
CA ASP A 31 7.55 23.36 -2.41
C ASP A 31 7.36 22.39 -3.60
N PHE A 32 6.51 21.37 -3.43
CA PHE A 32 6.27 20.33 -4.42
C PHE A 32 4.98 20.63 -5.20
N ASP A 33 5.10 21.45 -6.25
CA ASP A 33 4.00 21.81 -7.14
C ASP A 33 4.32 21.47 -8.59
N VAL A 34 3.61 20.49 -9.15
CA VAL A 34 3.82 20.01 -10.54
C VAL A 34 3.45 21.05 -11.60
N THR A 35 2.74 22.12 -11.24
CA THR A 35 2.36 23.20 -12.14
C THR A 35 3.37 24.35 -12.17
N GLU A 36 4.25 24.42 -11.17
CA GLU A 36 5.25 25.48 -11.03
C GLU A 36 6.63 25.00 -11.52
N PRO A 37 7.20 25.61 -12.60
CA PRO A 37 8.44 25.13 -13.22
C PRO A 37 9.68 25.15 -12.30
N ASN A 38 9.67 25.98 -11.27
CA ASN A 38 10.80 26.16 -10.35
C ASN A 38 10.64 25.41 -9.03
N SER A 39 9.56 24.64 -8.88
CA SER A 39 9.29 23.89 -7.66
C SER A 39 10.18 22.66 -7.53
N SER A 40 10.18 22.05 -6.35
CA SER A 40 10.80 20.74 -6.09
C SER A 40 10.28 19.62 -6.99
N ALA A 41 9.14 19.79 -7.68
CA ALA A 41 8.61 18.78 -8.59
C ALA A 41 9.37 18.70 -9.92
N ASN A 42 10.21 19.70 -10.25
CA ASN A 42 10.95 19.73 -11.50
C ASN A 42 12.10 18.70 -11.55
N ASP A 43 12.80 18.48 -10.43
CA ASP A 43 13.88 17.48 -10.31
C ASP A 43 13.72 16.53 -9.12
N GLY A 44 12.59 16.60 -8.42
CA GLY A 44 12.22 15.71 -7.32
C GLY A 44 11.11 14.73 -7.70
N LYS A 45 11.09 13.59 -7.01
CA LYS A 45 9.97 12.66 -7.04
C LYS A 45 9.51 12.28 -5.65
N LEU A 46 8.21 12.05 -5.51
CA LEU A 46 7.62 11.48 -4.30
C LEU A 46 7.69 9.95 -4.35
N VAL A 47 7.84 9.30 -3.20
CA VAL A 47 7.78 7.85 -3.06
C VAL A 47 6.85 7.53 -1.91
N PHE A 48 5.61 7.19 -2.21
CA PHE A 48 4.62 6.75 -1.23
C PHE A 48 4.86 5.28 -0.88
N ILE A 49 4.96 4.99 0.42
CA ILE A 49 5.32 3.66 0.94
C ILE A 49 4.08 2.77 1.19
N GLY A 50 2.92 3.16 0.66
CA GLY A 50 1.65 2.45 0.84
C GLY A 50 0.83 2.98 2.02
N ASP A 51 -0.20 2.25 2.41
CA ASP A 51 -1.13 2.60 3.49
C ASP A 51 -1.76 3.99 3.27
N LEU A 52 -2.33 4.16 2.08
CA LEU A 52 -3.10 5.33 1.69
C LEU A 52 -4.51 5.26 2.26
N ILE A 53 -5.09 4.07 2.33
CA ILE A 53 -6.48 3.87 2.75
C ILE A 53 -6.61 3.40 4.19
N ASP A 54 -7.87 3.25 4.58
CA ASP A 54 -8.34 3.04 5.94
C ASP A 54 -7.85 4.13 6.90
N SER A 55 -8.55 4.27 8.01
CA SER A 55 -8.17 5.24 9.02
C SER A 55 -8.58 4.72 10.39
N VAL A 56 -7.99 5.31 11.43
CA VAL A 56 -8.45 5.06 12.80
C VAL A 56 -9.86 5.65 12.94
N PRO A 57 -10.80 4.98 13.63
CA PRO A 57 -12.12 5.55 13.89
C PRO A 57 -12.05 6.97 14.47
N ASN A 58 -12.96 7.87 14.06
CA ASN A 58 -13.02 9.29 14.46
C ASN A 58 -11.91 10.18 13.89
N CYS A 59 -11.47 9.88 12.67
CA CYS A 59 -10.50 10.66 11.91
C CYS A 59 -11.19 11.32 10.72
N ASP A 60 -11.10 12.64 10.59
CA ASP A 60 -11.41 13.34 9.34
C ASP A 60 -10.37 12.91 8.29
N GLY A 61 -10.76 11.97 7.44
CA GLY A 61 -9.99 11.48 6.30
C GLY A 61 -10.82 11.57 5.04
N ASP A 62 -10.17 11.87 3.92
CA ASP A 62 -10.77 11.92 2.59
C ASP A 62 -10.02 10.95 1.67
N HIS A 63 -10.51 9.71 1.63
CA HIS A 63 -9.90 8.64 0.83
C HIS A 63 -9.90 8.99 -0.65
N LEU A 64 -11.02 9.49 -1.18
CA LEU A 64 -11.14 9.76 -2.60
C LEU A 64 -10.23 10.90 -3.04
N ALA A 65 -10.16 12.00 -2.29
CA ALA A 65 -9.27 13.10 -2.64
C ALA A 65 -7.79 12.67 -2.59
N LEU A 66 -7.39 11.96 -1.53
CA LEU A 66 -6.03 11.42 -1.41
C LEU A 66 -5.69 10.49 -2.58
N LEU A 67 -6.53 9.48 -2.81
CA LEU A 67 -6.28 8.46 -3.82
C LEU A 67 -6.22 9.08 -5.23
N ASN A 68 -7.14 9.99 -5.56
CA ASN A 68 -7.12 10.69 -6.85
C ASN A 68 -5.86 11.55 -7.02
N GLN A 69 -5.40 12.22 -5.96
CA GLN A 69 -4.17 13.02 -6.01
C GLN A 69 -2.93 12.13 -6.21
N VAL A 70 -2.78 11.06 -5.43
CA VAL A 70 -1.63 10.14 -5.52
C VAL A 70 -1.61 9.43 -6.87
N GLU A 71 -2.76 8.90 -7.32
CA GLU A 71 -2.88 8.27 -8.64
C GLU A 71 -2.50 9.24 -9.77
N SER A 72 -2.93 10.51 -9.70
CA SER A 72 -2.58 11.54 -10.67
C SER A 72 -1.06 11.81 -10.70
N LEU A 73 -0.42 11.92 -9.54
CA LEU A 73 1.03 12.11 -9.41
C LEU A 73 1.83 10.92 -9.98
N VAL A 74 1.34 9.70 -9.76
CA VAL A 74 1.94 8.48 -10.34
C VAL A 74 1.77 8.48 -11.86
N LYS A 75 0.56 8.71 -12.37
CA LYS A 75 0.26 8.75 -13.83
C LYS A 75 1.07 9.82 -14.57
N SER A 76 1.33 10.95 -13.93
CA SER A 76 2.14 12.04 -14.48
C SER A 76 3.65 11.87 -14.25
N ASN A 77 4.08 10.72 -13.70
CA ASN A 77 5.48 10.37 -13.45
C ASN A 77 6.20 11.29 -12.45
N HIS A 78 5.46 11.93 -11.53
CA HIS A 78 6.01 12.71 -10.42
C HIS A 78 6.11 11.91 -9.11
N ALA A 79 5.46 10.76 -9.03
CA ALA A 79 5.50 9.89 -7.87
C ALA A 79 5.68 8.42 -8.22
N PHE A 80 6.22 7.66 -7.28
CA PHE A 80 6.06 6.22 -7.15
C PHE A 80 5.14 5.94 -5.97
N CYS A 81 4.34 4.87 -6.06
CA CYS A 81 3.51 4.42 -4.95
C CYS A 81 3.65 2.92 -4.82
N LEU A 82 3.96 2.45 -3.62
CA LEU A 82 4.06 1.03 -3.30
C LEU A 82 2.74 0.51 -2.75
N LEU A 83 2.54 -0.80 -2.86
CA LEU A 83 1.43 -1.49 -2.22
C LEU A 83 1.67 -1.54 -0.70
N GLY A 84 0.74 -1.01 0.08
CA GLY A 84 0.71 -1.19 1.54
C GLY A 84 -0.14 -2.38 1.98
N ASN A 85 -0.09 -2.71 3.27
CA ASN A 85 -0.93 -3.80 3.79
C ASN A 85 -2.42 -3.46 3.77
N HIS A 86 -2.78 -2.18 3.87
CA HIS A 86 -4.19 -1.77 3.80
C HIS A 86 -4.74 -1.91 2.38
N GLU A 87 -3.98 -1.52 1.35
CA GLU A 87 -4.36 -1.77 -0.04
C GLU A 87 -4.42 -3.28 -0.35
N PHE A 88 -3.44 -4.07 0.14
CA PHE A 88 -3.47 -5.53 0.02
C PHE A 88 -4.71 -6.14 0.67
N ASN A 89 -5.07 -5.68 1.87
CA ASN A 89 -6.29 -6.11 2.55
C ASN A 89 -7.57 -5.74 1.79
N ALA A 90 -7.61 -4.59 1.10
CA ALA A 90 -8.74 -4.18 0.26
C ALA A 90 -8.87 -5.07 -0.98
N ILE A 91 -7.74 -5.47 -1.60
CA ILE A 91 -7.74 -6.45 -2.69
C ILE A 91 -8.32 -7.78 -2.19
N GLY A 92 -7.86 -8.27 -1.03
CA GLY A 92 -8.39 -9.48 -0.42
C GLY A 92 -9.87 -9.37 -0.05
N TRP A 93 -10.32 -8.19 0.38
CA TRP A 93 -11.73 -7.93 0.70
C TRP A 93 -12.64 -8.11 -0.52
N ALA A 94 -12.18 -7.64 -1.68
CA ALA A 94 -12.92 -7.68 -2.95
C ALA A 94 -12.67 -8.95 -3.78
N THR A 95 -11.80 -9.87 -3.34
CA THR A 95 -11.44 -11.09 -4.08
C THR A 95 -12.16 -12.30 -3.51
N GLN A 96 -12.97 -12.97 -4.34
CA GLN A 96 -13.65 -14.21 -3.99
C GLN A 96 -12.82 -15.43 -4.41
N LYS A 97 -12.69 -16.42 -3.51
CA LYS A 97 -12.05 -17.71 -3.75
C LYS A 97 -13.00 -18.66 -4.50
N VAL A 98 -12.43 -19.75 -5.03
CA VAL A 98 -13.18 -20.78 -5.80
C VAL A 98 -14.27 -21.46 -4.96
N ASP A 99 -14.04 -21.61 -3.65
CA ASP A 99 -15.00 -22.20 -2.71
C ASP A 99 -16.13 -21.24 -2.29
N GLY A 100 -16.13 -20.01 -2.82
CA GLY A 100 -17.09 -18.96 -2.50
C GLY A 100 -16.73 -18.11 -1.28
N ASN A 101 -15.70 -18.48 -0.51
CA ASN A 101 -15.20 -17.65 0.59
C ASN A 101 -14.44 -16.43 0.07
N TRP A 102 -14.27 -15.41 0.91
CA TRP A 102 -13.49 -14.23 0.56
C TRP A 102 -12.02 -14.42 0.90
N ALA A 103 -11.13 -13.89 0.05
CA ALA A 103 -9.69 -13.95 0.23
C ALA A 103 -9.25 -13.31 1.56
N ARG A 104 -9.87 -12.17 1.92
CA ARG A 104 -9.89 -11.64 3.28
C ARG A 104 -11.27 -11.89 3.90
N PRO A 105 -11.39 -12.65 5.01
CA PRO A 105 -12.66 -12.91 5.65
C PRO A 105 -13.36 -11.61 6.11
N HIS A 106 -14.66 -11.48 5.85
CA HIS A 106 -15.48 -10.33 6.27
C HIS A 106 -15.91 -10.42 7.75
N THR A 107 -14.95 -10.66 8.66
CA THR A 107 -15.20 -10.65 10.11
C THR A 107 -15.54 -9.24 10.61
N GLU A 108 -16.20 -9.12 11.76
CA GLU A 108 -16.54 -7.81 12.35
C GLU A 108 -15.30 -6.93 12.56
N ASN A 109 -14.19 -7.49 13.02
CA ASN A 109 -12.95 -6.74 13.16
C ASN A 109 -12.41 -6.24 11.80
N ASN A 110 -12.48 -7.07 10.76
CA ASN A 110 -12.02 -6.67 9.43
C ASN A 110 -12.91 -5.61 8.79
N LYS A 111 -14.23 -5.68 9.02
CA LYS A 111 -15.20 -4.64 8.65
C LYS A 111 -14.85 -3.32 9.32
N ILE A 112 -14.68 -3.31 10.64
CA ILE A 112 -14.35 -2.11 11.40
C ILE A 112 -13.09 -1.43 10.86
N GLN A 113 -12.05 -2.21 10.58
CA GLN A 113 -10.79 -1.68 10.04
C GLN A 113 -10.94 -1.09 8.63
N HIS A 114 -11.83 -1.64 7.81
CA HIS A 114 -11.98 -1.27 6.40
C HIS A 114 -13.17 -0.32 6.12
N HIS A 115 -13.98 -0.05 7.14
CA HIS A 115 -15.27 0.61 7.02
C HIS A 115 -15.17 1.97 6.34
N ALA A 116 -14.22 2.81 6.75
CA ALA A 116 -14.09 4.17 6.24
C ALA A 116 -13.80 4.20 4.73
N PHE A 117 -12.96 3.29 4.24
CA PHE A 117 -12.70 3.18 2.81
C PHE A 117 -13.96 2.71 2.07
N LEU A 118 -14.62 1.64 2.55
CA LEU A 118 -15.84 1.10 1.93
C LEU A 118 -16.98 2.12 1.89
N GLU A 119 -17.11 2.97 2.92
CA GLU A 119 -18.07 4.07 2.94
C GLU A 119 -17.73 5.10 1.86
N ALA A 120 -16.47 5.54 1.79
CA ALA A 120 -16.02 6.54 0.82
C ALA A 120 -16.21 6.10 -0.64
N VAL A 121 -15.96 4.83 -0.95
CA VAL A 121 -16.07 4.31 -2.33
C VAL A 121 -17.42 3.65 -2.64
N THR A 122 -18.26 3.43 -1.62
CA THR A 122 -19.44 2.54 -1.66
C THR A 122 -19.07 1.11 -2.06
N GLU A 123 -19.17 0.17 -1.11
CA GLU A 123 -18.88 -1.24 -1.35
C GLU A 123 -19.61 -1.81 -2.58
N GLY A 124 -18.88 -2.55 -3.41
CA GLY A 124 -19.39 -3.17 -4.64
C GLY A 124 -19.65 -2.22 -5.81
N SER A 125 -19.44 -0.91 -5.62
CA SER A 125 -19.60 0.07 -6.70
C SER A 125 -18.50 -0.05 -7.77
N LYS A 126 -18.70 0.66 -8.89
CA LYS A 126 -17.65 0.82 -9.92
C LYS A 126 -16.42 1.57 -9.39
N GLU A 127 -16.62 2.53 -8.48
CA GLU A 127 -15.52 3.27 -7.83
C GLU A 127 -14.68 2.32 -6.98
N HIS A 128 -15.32 1.45 -6.21
CA HIS A 128 -14.65 0.41 -5.42
C HIS A 128 -13.80 -0.51 -6.30
N GLY A 129 -14.40 -1.05 -7.38
CA GLY A 129 -13.68 -1.92 -8.32
C GLY A 129 -12.51 -1.23 -9.03
N ARG A 130 -12.66 0.06 -9.37
CA ARG A 130 -11.58 0.87 -9.96
C ARG A 130 -10.39 0.98 -9.01
N TRP A 131 -10.63 1.32 -7.75
CA TRP A 131 -9.56 1.46 -6.77
C TRP A 131 -8.88 0.14 -6.46
N VAL A 132 -9.64 -0.95 -6.31
CA VAL A 132 -9.07 -2.31 -6.16
C VAL A 132 -8.19 -2.66 -7.36
N THR A 133 -8.62 -2.34 -8.58
CA THR A 133 -7.82 -2.58 -9.80
C THR A 133 -6.52 -1.76 -9.79
N TRP A 134 -6.58 -0.50 -9.36
CA TRP A 134 -5.38 0.33 -9.23
C TRP A 134 -4.43 -0.20 -8.16
N PHE A 135 -4.94 -0.63 -6.99
CA PHE A 135 -4.12 -1.24 -5.95
C PHE A 135 -3.39 -2.49 -6.46
N LYS A 136 -4.07 -3.35 -7.25
CA LYS A 136 -3.44 -4.52 -7.87
C LYS A 136 -2.27 -4.18 -8.80
N SER A 137 -2.23 -2.96 -9.35
CA SER A 137 -1.13 -2.51 -10.22
C SER A 137 0.08 -1.95 -9.46
N LEU A 138 -0.03 -1.76 -8.14
CA LEU A 138 1.06 -1.17 -7.36
C LEU A 138 2.21 -2.17 -7.17
N PRO A 139 3.47 -1.72 -7.31
CA PRO A 139 4.64 -2.53 -7.01
C PRO A 139 4.76 -2.83 -5.50
N LEU A 140 5.29 -4.00 -5.17
CA LEU A 140 5.61 -4.35 -3.77
C LEU A 140 6.81 -3.59 -3.24
N PHE A 141 7.81 -3.35 -4.09
CA PHE A 141 9.04 -2.67 -3.74
C PHE A 141 9.68 -1.98 -4.95
N VAL A 142 10.58 -1.04 -4.66
CA VAL A 142 11.39 -0.34 -5.65
C VAL A 142 12.84 -0.21 -5.17
N ASP A 143 13.78 -0.39 -6.09
CA ASP A 143 15.22 -0.19 -5.86
C ASP A 143 15.69 0.96 -6.77
N PHE A 144 16.15 2.05 -6.17
CA PHE A 144 16.73 3.21 -6.85
C PHE A 144 18.27 3.17 -6.84
N GLU A 145 18.86 1.98 -6.66
CA GLU A 145 20.28 1.68 -6.49
C GLU A 145 20.88 2.23 -5.18
N SER A 146 20.75 3.54 -4.98
CA SER A 146 21.24 4.26 -3.80
C SER A 146 20.34 4.13 -2.57
N VAL A 147 19.05 3.88 -2.81
CA VAL A 147 18.02 3.75 -1.78
C VAL A 147 16.93 2.82 -2.26
N ARG A 148 16.34 2.11 -1.31
CA ARG A 148 15.35 1.06 -1.53
C ARG A 148 14.11 1.36 -0.71
N ALA A 149 12.96 0.95 -1.21
CA ALA A 149 11.69 1.19 -0.54
C ALA A 149 10.76 -0.01 -0.67
N ILE A 150 10.14 -0.33 0.45
CA ILE A 150 9.14 -1.37 0.64
C ILE A 150 8.25 -0.97 1.82
N HIS A 151 7.00 -1.43 1.86
CA HIS A 151 6.06 -1.03 2.90
C HIS A 151 6.48 -1.47 4.30
N ALA A 152 6.76 -2.77 4.48
CA ALA A 152 7.25 -3.31 5.73
C ALA A 152 8.69 -3.78 5.56
N CYS A 153 8.95 -5.09 5.45
CA CYS A 153 10.29 -5.65 5.61
C CYS A 153 11.05 -5.80 4.29
N TRP A 154 12.23 -5.19 4.21
CA TRP A 154 13.19 -5.48 3.14
C TRP A 154 14.03 -6.71 3.54
N ASP A 155 13.72 -7.85 2.94
CA ASP A 155 14.48 -9.09 3.11
C ASP A 155 14.89 -9.63 1.73
N GLU A 156 16.19 -9.66 1.46
CA GLU A 156 16.78 -10.11 0.20
C GLU A 156 16.33 -11.52 -0.20
N GLN A 157 16.22 -12.46 0.74
CA GLN A 157 15.83 -13.84 0.42
C GLN A 157 14.36 -13.90 0.03
N VAL A 158 13.51 -13.19 0.75
CA VAL A 158 12.08 -13.08 0.44
C VAL A 158 11.87 -12.38 -0.90
N ILE A 159 12.63 -11.33 -1.19
CA ILE A 159 12.60 -10.62 -2.47
C ILE A 159 13.02 -11.54 -3.62
N GLU A 160 14.09 -12.32 -3.49
CA GLU A 160 14.46 -13.28 -4.54
C GLU A 160 13.40 -14.37 -4.74
N SER A 161 12.82 -14.88 -3.65
CA SER A 161 11.78 -15.91 -3.71
C SER A 161 10.47 -15.42 -4.32
N ILE A 162 10.11 -14.14 -4.15
CA ILE A 162 8.84 -13.62 -4.67
C ILE A 162 8.92 -13.25 -6.17
N LYS A 163 10.11 -12.97 -6.71
CA LYS A 163 10.30 -12.53 -8.12
C LYS A 163 9.57 -13.37 -9.17
N PRO A 164 9.49 -14.71 -9.10
CA PRO A 164 8.75 -15.51 -10.07
C PRO A 164 7.27 -15.13 -10.18
N TYR A 165 6.68 -14.56 -9.14
CA TYR A 165 5.28 -14.14 -9.08
C TYR A 165 5.05 -12.69 -9.53
N LEU A 166 6.11 -11.93 -9.83
CA LEU A 166 6.04 -10.50 -10.11
C LEU A 166 6.15 -10.15 -11.60
N ASN A 167 5.47 -9.07 -11.98
CA ASN A 167 5.68 -8.38 -13.24
C ASN A 167 7.05 -7.65 -13.24
N PRO A 168 7.54 -7.17 -14.40
CA PRO A 168 8.81 -6.44 -14.48
C PRO A 168 8.89 -5.16 -13.63
N ASP A 169 7.74 -4.59 -13.26
CA ASP A 169 7.64 -3.41 -12.40
C ASP A 169 7.56 -3.76 -10.90
N ASN A 170 7.70 -5.05 -10.54
CA ASN A 170 7.53 -5.59 -9.19
C ASN A 170 6.09 -5.58 -8.64
N SER A 171 5.06 -5.33 -9.46
CA SER A 171 3.66 -5.62 -9.09
C SER A 171 3.37 -7.12 -9.17
N LEU A 172 2.41 -7.61 -8.39
CA LEU A 172 2.04 -9.03 -8.40
C LEU A 172 1.29 -9.37 -9.71
N LYS A 173 1.63 -10.50 -10.35
CA LYS A 173 0.90 -10.96 -11.53
C LYS A 173 -0.54 -11.30 -11.17
N GLU A 174 -1.47 -10.98 -12.07
CA GLU A 174 -2.91 -11.20 -11.84
C GLU A 174 -3.24 -12.66 -11.46
N ALA A 175 -2.53 -13.63 -12.05
CA ALA A 175 -2.73 -15.05 -11.80
C ALA A 175 -2.45 -15.50 -10.36
N HIS A 176 -1.68 -14.72 -9.59
CA HIS A 176 -1.19 -15.10 -8.26
C HIS A 176 -1.87 -14.37 -7.10
N TRP A 177 -2.90 -13.56 -7.37
CA TRP A 177 -3.63 -12.89 -6.28
C TRP A 177 -4.27 -13.88 -5.32
N LEU A 178 -4.85 -14.98 -5.80
CA LEU A 178 -5.42 -16.00 -4.90
C LEU A 178 -4.34 -16.73 -4.10
N ASP A 179 -3.20 -17.03 -4.71
CA ASP A 179 -2.03 -17.64 -4.06
C ASP A 179 -1.51 -16.78 -2.90
N ALA A 180 -1.56 -15.45 -3.03
CA ALA A 180 -1.15 -14.51 -1.98
C ALA A 180 -2.08 -14.50 -0.75
N PHE A 181 -3.29 -15.08 -0.86
CA PHE A 181 -4.27 -15.22 0.23
C PHE A 181 -4.53 -16.69 0.62
N ASP A 182 -3.64 -17.60 0.21
CA ASP A 182 -3.68 -19.01 0.57
C ASP A 182 -2.56 -19.33 1.57
N GLU A 183 -2.93 -19.55 2.83
CA GLU A 183 -1.99 -19.89 3.91
C GLU A 183 -1.15 -21.16 3.64
N THR A 184 -1.55 -21.99 2.68
CA THR A 184 -0.81 -23.20 2.29
C THR A 184 0.20 -22.96 1.16
N HIS A 185 0.10 -21.81 0.46
CA HIS A 185 0.98 -21.43 -0.62
C HIS A 185 2.10 -20.50 -0.10
N GLU A 186 3.33 -20.65 -0.59
CA GLU A 186 4.49 -19.89 -0.10
C GLU A 186 4.31 -18.37 -0.23
N LEU A 187 3.66 -17.93 -1.32
CA LEU A 187 3.39 -16.53 -1.60
C LEU A 187 2.64 -15.81 -0.48
N PHE A 188 1.77 -16.50 0.25
CA PHE A 188 1.12 -15.91 1.43
C PHE A 188 2.15 -15.43 2.45
N THR A 189 3.09 -16.29 2.84
CA THR A 189 4.14 -15.93 3.80
C THR A 189 5.07 -14.84 3.24
N LEU A 190 5.41 -14.90 1.95
CA LEU A 190 6.23 -13.85 1.32
C LEU A 190 5.53 -12.49 1.39
N CYS A 191 4.24 -12.41 1.03
CA CYS A 191 3.45 -11.18 1.12
C CYS A 191 3.28 -10.71 2.58
N GLU A 192 3.05 -11.60 3.54
CA GLU A 192 2.97 -11.23 4.96
C GLU A 192 4.27 -10.57 5.44
N ILE A 193 5.44 -11.12 5.07
CA ILE A 193 6.73 -10.54 5.48
C ILE A 193 6.93 -9.17 4.83
N LEU A 194 6.78 -9.07 3.51
CA LEU A 194 7.06 -7.84 2.77
C LEU A 194 6.09 -6.70 3.10
N LEU A 195 4.82 -7.02 3.37
CA LEU A 195 3.76 -6.02 3.59
C LEU A 195 3.40 -5.84 5.06
N LYS A 196 3.70 -6.76 5.98
CA LYS A 196 3.31 -6.61 7.40
C LYS A 196 4.48 -6.77 8.37
N GLY A 197 5.63 -7.22 7.86
CA GLY A 197 6.81 -7.54 8.63
C GLY A 197 6.76 -8.95 9.22
N PRO A 198 7.92 -9.54 9.54
CA PRO A 198 7.99 -10.86 10.17
C PRO A 198 7.34 -10.84 11.55
N GLU A 199 6.52 -11.85 11.84
CA GLU A 199 5.94 -12.10 13.17
C GLU A 199 6.52 -13.38 13.78
N ARG A 200 6.60 -13.43 15.11
CA ARG A 200 6.91 -14.62 15.91
C ARG A 200 5.87 -14.82 17.00
N LEU A 201 5.82 -16.02 17.56
CA LEU A 201 4.96 -16.29 18.71
C LEU A 201 5.35 -15.36 19.86
N ALA A 202 4.39 -14.61 20.37
CA ALA A 202 4.57 -13.72 21.51
C ALA A 202 4.79 -14.54 22.78
N GLU A 203 5.67 -14.08 23.66
CA GLU A 203 5.89 -14.72 24.97
C GLU A 203 4.61 -14.72 25.82
N ILE A 204 3.81 -13.66 25.70
CA ILE A 204 2.52 -13.50 26.40
C ILE A 204 1.48 -12.93 25.41
N PRO A 205 0.27 -13.50 25.32
CA PRO A 205 -0.80 -12.92 24.52
C PRO A 205 -1.14 -11.49 24.95
N PHE A 206 -1.34 -10.59 23.99
CA PHE A 206 -1.63 -9.17 24.24
C PHE A 206 -2.84 -8.70 23.43
N LYS A 207 -3.43 -7.56 23.79
CA LYS A 207 -4.54 -6.96 23.02
C LYS A 207 -4.02 -5.94 22.01
N ASP A 208 -4.54 -5.97 20.79
CA ASP A 208 -4.24 -4.94 19.79
C ASP A 208 -5.09 -3.66 19.98
N LYS A 209 -4.91 -2.69 19.06
CA LYS A 209 -5.63 -1.40 19.06
C LYS A 209 -7.15 -1.53 18.94
N THR A 210 -7.68 -2.67 18.50
CA THR A 210 -9.12 -2.94 18.43
C THR A 210 -9.61 -3.86 19.56
N GLY A 211 -8.72 -4.24 20.49
CA GLY A 211 -9.04 -5.09 21.64
C GLY A 211 -8.97 -6.60 21.35
N LYS A 212 -8.56 -7.02 20.15
CA LYS A 212 -8.40 -8.43 19.78
C LYS A 212 -7.15 -8.99 20.44
N ILE A 213 -7.26 -10.20 21.00
CA ILE A 213 -6.11 -10.92 21.54
C ILE A 213 -5.23 -11.42 20.40
N ARG A 214 -3.95 -11.07 20.43
CA ARG A 214 -2.89 -11.50 19.52
C ARG A 214 -1.96 -12.44 20.25
N THR A 215 -1.55 -13.49 19.57
CA THR A 215 -0.55 -14.48 20.03
C THR A 215 0.76 -14.37 19.25
N GLN A 216 0.79 -13.52 18.22
CA GLN A 216 1.94 -13.25 17.37
C GLN A 216 2.35 -11.79 17.55
N GLU A 217 3.65 -11.52 17.65
CA GLU A 217 4.25 -10.19 17.74
C GLU A 217 5.22 -9.94 16.59
N ARG A 218 5.32 -8.68 16.16
CA ARG A 218 6.27 -8.28 15.11
C ARG A 218 7.69 -8.30 15.65
N ILE A 219 8.61 -8.82 14.84
CA ILE A 219 10.05 -8.81 15.14
C ILE A 219 10.65 -7.52 14.58
N LYS A 220 11.62 -6.94 15.28
CA LYS A 220 12.45 -5.88 14.73
C LYS A 220 13.41 -6.49 13.69
N TRP A 221 13.35 -5.98 12.48
CA TRP A 221 14.20 -6.35 11.35
C TRP A 221 15.06 -5.15 10.92
#